data_AF-A0A151B0K9-F1
#
_entry.id   AF-A0A151B0K9-F1
#
_cell.length_a   1.000
_cell.length_b   1.000
_cell.length_c   1.000
_cell.angle_alpha   90.00
_cell.angle_beta   90.00
_cell.angle_gamma   90.00
#
_symmetry.space_group_name_H-M   'P 1'
#
loop_
_entity.id
_entity.type
_entity.pdbx_description
1 polymer ?
#
loop_
_entity_poly.entity_id
_entity_poly.type
_entity_poly.pdbx_seq_one_letter_code
_entity_poly.pdbx_strand_id
1 'polypeptide(L)'
;MQSDSWEAGDGKDQIFHEANAGPHRRFRDVWRRQGGNYKRVAAETVSTAYSALVEFIYHLSLGQEDQAAQWALEPRLVSKAKEWGLIQQPLGQRWLLELPDPAAEVQGPLTIASGPAAGVQVIFANREGKWLLKELKKVRVTGR
;
A
#
# COMPACT_ATOMS: atom_id res chain seq x y z
N MET A 1 16.24 -12.88 -7.37
CA MET A 1 14.84 -13.28 -7.60
C MET A 1 13.93 -12.37 -6.80
N GLN A 2 12.82 -11.93 -7.38
CA GLN A 2 11.77 -11.19 -6.69
C GLN A 2 10.73 -12.23 -6.24
N SER A 3 10.21 -12.10 -5.02
CA SER A 3 9.09 -12.90 -4.51
C SER A 3 7.91 -11.94 -4.26
N ASP A 4 6.69 -12.45 -4.19
CA ASP A 4 5.47 -11.65 -4.01
C ASP A 4 4.68 -12.11 -2.76
N SER A 5 3.67 -11.32 -2.38
CA SER A 5 2.81 -11.56 -1.21
C SER A 5 2.10 -12.93 -1.21
N TRP A 6 2.10 -13.66 -2.33
CA TRP A 6 1.50 -15.01 -2.39
C TRP A 6 2.40 -16.07 -1.77
N GLU A 7 3.72 -15.88 -1.77
CA GLU A 7 4.69 -16.87 -1.29
C GLU A 7 5.16 -16.62 0.15
N ALA A 8 5.00 -15.39 0.66
CA ALA A 8 5.40 -14.98 2.00
C ALA A 8 4.48 -13.88 2.56
N GLY A 9 3.30 -14.28 3.05
CA GLY A 9 2.37 -13.37 3.71
C GLY A 9 3.00 -12.67 4.92
N ASP A 10 2.81 -11.35 5.04
CA ASP A 10 3.32 -10.53 6.14
C ASP A 10 2.19 -10.01 7.06
N GLY A 11 0.98 -10.54 6.89
CA GLY A 11 -0.20 -10.18 7.67
C GLY A 11 -0.92 -8.93 7.17
N LYS A 12 -0.50 -8.36 6.03
CA LYS A 12 -1.12 -7.18 5.37
C LYS A 12 -1.76 -7.53 4.03
N ASP A 13 -1.72 -8.80 3.66
CA ASP A 13 -2.18 -9.41 2.40
C ASP A 13 -3.70 -9.26 2.15
N GLN A 14 -4.46 -8.71 3.11
CA GLN A 14 -5.91 -8.55 3.03
C GLN A 14 -6.39 -7.09 3.09
N ILE A 15 -5.48 -6.10 3.06
CA ILE A 15 -5.87 -4.69 2.99
C ILE A 15 -6.60 -4.42 1.67
N PHE A 16 -6.06 -4.88 0.54
CA PHE A 16 -6.74 -4.82 -0.75
C PHE A 16 -6.93 -6.20 -1.34
N HIS A 17 -7.88 -6.32 -2.25
CA HIS A 17 -8.05 -7.53 -3.04
C HIS A 17 -6.92 -7.64 -4.07
N GLU A 18 -5.96 -8.52 -3.80
CA GLU A 18 -4.92 -8.88 -4.77
C GLU A 18 -5.49 -9.94 -5.74
N ALA A 19 -5.40 -9.70 -7.05
CA ALA A 19 -5.85 -10.62 -8.10
C ALA A 19 -4.75 -10.76 -9.15
N ASN A 20 -4.73 -11.86 -9.92
CA ASN A 20 -3.76 -12.03 -10.99
C ASN A 20 -3.95 -10.92 -12.05
N ALA A 21 -2.89 -10.14 -12.32
CA ALA A 21 -2.87 -8.85 -13.04
C ALA A 21 -3.37 -7.61 -12.26
N GLY A 22 -3.55 -7.70 -10.94
CA GLY A 22 -3.85 -6.59 -10.02
C GLY A 22 -2.62 -6.14 -9.21
N PRO A 23 -2.76 -5.13 -8.33
CA PRO A 23 -1.65 -4.62 -7.55
C PRO A 23 -1.14 -5.63 -6.52
N HIS A 24 0.18 -5.84 -6.47
CA HIS A 24 0.82 -6.76 -5.53
C HIS A 24 1.95 -6.10 -4.76
N ARG A 25 2.11 -6.47 -3.48
CA ARG A 25 3.32 -6.11 -2.73
C ARG A 25 4.43 -7.03 -3.19
N ARG A 26 5.45 -6.43 -3.79
CA ARG A 26 6.65 -7.14 -4.24
C ARG A 26 7.67 -7.11 -3.12
N PHE A 27 8.34 -8.23 -2.90
CA PHE A 27 9.40 -8.37 -1.93
C PHE A 27 10.71 -8.69 -2.65
N ARG A 28 11.78 -8.01 -2.24
CA ARG A 28 13.14 -8.32 -2.65
C ARG A 28 13.79 -9.13 -1.55
N ASP A 29 14.11 -10.38 -1.87
CA ASP A 29 14.88 -11.21 -0.96
C ASP A 29 16.32 -10.69 -0.86
N VAL A 30 16.75 -10.44 0.37
CA VAL A 30 18.14 -10.13 0.71
C VAL A 30 18.82 -11.43 1.12
N TRP A 31 19.85 -11.81 0.39
CA TRP A 31 20.65 -13.01 0.65
C TRP A 31 22.00 -12.59 1.23
N ARG A 32 22.40 -13.20 2.36
CA ARG A 32 23.73 -13.01 2.92
C ARG A 32 24.48 -14.33 2.85
N ARG A 33 25.73 -14.26 2.41
CA ARG A 33 26.64 -15.41 2.45
C ARG A 33 26.96 -15.72 3.91
N GLN A 34 26.62 -16.93 4.36
CA GLN A 34 27.00 -17.46 5.67
C GLN A 34 27.73 -18.78 5.43
N GLY A 35 29.06 -18.75 5.58
CA GLY A 35 29.92 -19.88 5.23
C GLY A 35 29.91 -20.18 3.72
N GLY A 36 29.72 -21.45 3.37
CA GLY A 36 29.67 -21.94 1.98
C GLY A 36 28.35 -21.72 1.25
N ASN A 37 27.28 -21.31 1.95
CA ASN A 37 25.92 -21.19 1.41
C ASN A 37 25.39 -19.75 1.47
N TYR A 38 24.39 -19.46 0.66
CA TYR A 38 23.59 -18.24 0.77
C TYR A 38 22.34 -18.52 1.63
N LYS A 39 22.12 -17.69 2.65
CA LYS A 39 20.91 -17.74 3.46
C LYS A 39 20.08 -16.48 3.21
N ARG A 40 18.78 -16.64 3.02
CA ARG A 40 17.83 -15.51 3.00
C ARG A 40 17.85 -14.87 4.39
N VAL A 41 18.23 -13.59 4.47
CA VAL A 41 18.35 -12.86 5.74
C VAL A 41 17.23 -11.84 5.92
N ALA A 42 16.61 -11.36 4.84
CA ALA A 42 15.45 -10.48 4.89
C ALA A 42 14.63 -10.60 3.61
N ALA A 43 13.37 -10.20 3.68
CA ALA A 43 12.53 -9.87 2.54
C ALA A 43 12.14 -8.40 2.70
N GLU A 44 12.67 -7.53 1.85
CA GLU A 44 12.40 -6.10 1.89
C GLU A 44 11.24 -5.78 0.94
N THR A 45 10.19 -5.12 1.43
CA THR A 45 9.11 -4.65 0.56
C THR A 45 9.67 -3.64 -0.43
N VAL A 46 9.46 -3.90 -1.73
CA VAL A 46 9.80 -2.95 -2.79
C VAL A 46 8.92 -1.71 -2.61
N SER A 47 9.55 -0.54 -2.51
CA SER A 47 8.82 0.71 -2.38
C SER A 47 8.09 1.02 -3.69
N THR A 48 6.76 1.06 -3.62
CA THR A 48 5.83 1.43 -4.69
C THR A 48 4.71 2.27 -4.08
N ALA A 49 3.95 2.96 -4.92
CA ALA A 49 2.71 3.63 -4.51
C ALA A 49 1.76 2.66 -3.78
N TYR A 50 1.60 1.44 -4.32
CA TYR A 50 0.77 0.42 -3.70
C TYR A 50 1.28 -0.01 -2.31
N SER A 51 2.57 -0.31 -2.15
CA SER A 51 3.10 -0.71 -0.84
C SER A 51 2.99 0.41 0.18
N ALA A 52 3.24 1.67 -0.22
CA ALA A 52 3.04 2.83 0.65
C ALA A 52 1.57 2.98 1.10
N LEU A 53 0.61 2.76 0.21
CA LEU A 53 -0.82 2.81 0.54
C LEU A 53 -1.23 1.73 1.53
N VAL A 54 -0.75 0.49 1.32
CA VAL A 54 -1.03 -0.63 2.21
C VAL A 54 -0.49 -0.36 3.61
N GLU A 55 0.77 0.07 3.73
CA GLU A 55 1.38 0.39 5.03
C GLU A 55 0.64 1.52 5.75
N PHE A 56 0.28 2.58 5.02
CA PHE A 56 -0.48 3.70 5.56
C PHE A 56 -1.84 3.26 6.13
N ILE A 57 -2.66 2.54 5.35
CA ILE A 57 -3.99 2.09 5.79
C ILE A 57 -3.90 1.06 6.89
N TYR A 58 -2.92 0.14 6.84
CA TYR A 58 -2.72 -0.86 7.89
C TYR A 58 -2.46 -0.19 9.25
N HIS A 59 -1.48 0.69 9.33
CA HIS A 59 -1.15 1.40 10.57
C HIS A 59 -2.30 2.30 11.03
N LEU A 60 -2.95 3.00 10.11
CA LEU A 60 -4.10 3.83 10.44
C LEU A 60 -5.27 3.02 11.00
N SER A 61 -5.52 1.83 10.45
CA SER A 61 -6.57 0.91 10.89
C SER A 61 -6.29 0.30 12.27
N LEU A 62 -5.02 0.16 12.64
CA LEU A 62 -4.60 -0.26 13.98
C LEU A 62 -4.57 0.89 15.01
N GLY A 63 -4.91 2.12 14.62
CA GLY A 63 -4.81 3.30 15.49
C GLY A 63 -3.38 3.77 15.73
N GLN A 64 -2.41 3.30 14.94
CA GLN A 64 -0.99 3.65 15.05
C GLN A 64 -0.67 4.88 14.20
N GLU A 65 -1.22 6.03 14.59
CA GLU A 65 -1.16 7.27 13.79
C GLU A 65 0.27 7.74 13.50
N ASP A 66 1.18 7.63 14.48
CA ASP A 66 2.60 7.99 14.29
C ASP A 66 3.27 7.13 13.21
N GLN A 67 2.90 5.84 13.14
CA GLN A 67 3.43 4.94 12.13
C GLN A 67 2.79 5.19 10.76
N ALA A 68 1.49 5.51 10.72
CA ALA A 68 0.83 5.94 9.49
C ALA A 68 1.45 7.24 8.94
N ALA A 69 1.80 8.19 9.82
CA ALA A 69 2.39 9.47 9.44
C ALA A 69 3.73 9.31 8.70
N GLN A 70 4.51 8.26 8.96
CA GLN A 70 5.77 7.98 8.24
C GLN A 70 5.59 7.66 6.75
N TRP A 71 4.36 7.39 6.33
CA TRP A 71 3.99 7.10 4.94
C TRP A 71 3.32 8.27 4.24
N ALA A 72 3.19 9.42 4.90
CA ALA A 72 2.61 10.64 4.36
C ALA A 72 3.64 11.77 4.32
N LEU A 73 3.59 12.62 3.30
CA LEU A 73 4.44 13.82 3.21
C LEU A 73 4.03 14.90 4.21
N GLU A 74 2.76 14.90 4.63
CA GLU A 74 2.23 15.92 5.52
C GLU A 74 1.35 15.27 6.59
N PRO A 75 1.52 15.61 7.89
CA PRO A 75 0.75 15.02 8.98
C PRO A 75 -0.77 15.15 8.82
N ARG A 76 -1.25 16.24 8.22
CA ARG A 76 -2.68 16.49 7.96
C ARG A 76 -3.36 15.41 7.11
N LEU A 77 -2.58 14.64 6.33
CA LEU A 77 -3.13 13.55 5.53
C LEU A 77 -3.64 12.40 6.40
N VAL A 78 -3.09 12.19 7.60
CA VAL A 78 -3.58 11.18 8.56
C VAL A 78 -5.00 11.53 9.01
N SER A 79 -5.20 12.76 9.51
CA SER A 79 -6.53 13.21 9.95
C SER A 79 -7.55 13.19 8.81
N LYS A 80 -7.16 13.69 7.64
CA LYS A 80 -8.00 13.67 6.43
C LYS A 80 -8.38 12.26 5.99
N ALA A 81 -7.43 11.32 6.04
CA ALA A 81 -7.69 9.92 5.73
C ALA A 81 -8.73 9.30 6.68
N LYS A 82 -8.63 9.60 7.99
CA LYS A 82 -9.61 9.15 8.99
C LYS A 82 -11.00 9.70 8.69
N GLU A 83 -11.11 11.00 8.46
CA GLU A 83 -12.37 11.66 8.12
C GLU A 83 -13.02 11.08 6.85
N TRP A 84 -12.20 10.64 5.90
CA TRP A 84 -12.65 10.08 4.64
C TRP A 84 -12.80 8.55 4.67
N GLY A 85 -12.70 7.93 5.85
CA GLY A 85 -12.98 6.52 6.03
C GLY A 85 -11.90 5.57 5.53
N LEU A 86 -10.64 6.00 5.39
CA LEU A 86 -9.49 5.13 5.05
C LEU A 86 -9.03 4.26 6.24
N ILE A 87 -10.00 3.71 6.98
CA ILE A 87 -9.79 2.85 8.13
C ILE A 87 -10.59 1.57 7.89
N GLN A 88 -9.92 0.42 7.96
CA GLN A 88 -10.58 -0.88 7.95
C GLN A 88 -10.91 -1.32 9.37
N GLN A 89 -12.21 -1.38 9.68
CA GLN A 89 -12.75 -1.97 10.90
C GLN A 89 -13.88 -2.96 10.55
N PRO A 90 -13.68 -4.28 10.72
CA PRO A 90 -12.43 -4.95 11.11
C PRO A 90 -11.33 -4.82 10.04
N LEU A 91 -10.08 -5.08 10.40
CA LEU A 91 -8.96 -5.16 9.45
C LEU A 91 -9.18 -6.32 8.47
N GLY A 92 -8.71 -6.21 7.23
CA GLY A 92 -8.75 -7.30 6.25
C GLY A 92 -10.00 -7.32 5.37
N GLN A 93 -10.62 -6.16 5.13
CA GLN A 93 -11.85 -6.04 4.33
C GLN A 93 -11.65 -6.19 2.82
N ARG A 94 -10.39 -6.35 2.35
CA ARG A 94 -10.05 -6.58 0.94
C ARG A 94 -10.71 -5.58 0.00
N TRP A 95 -10.54 -4.29 0.28
CA TRP A 95 -11.08 -3.25 -0.58
C TRP A 95 -10.54 -3.37 -2.01
N LEU A 96 -11.28 -2.84 -2.98
CA LEU A 96 -10.87 -2.83 -4.38
C LEU A 96 -10.10 -1.55 -4.68
N LEU A 97 -9.07 -1.66 -5.51
CA LEU A 97 -8.39 -0.52 -6.11
C LEU A 97 -8.72 -0.45 -7.60
N GLU A 98 -8.95 0.77 -8.08
CA GLU A 98 -8.96 1.10 -9.49
C GLU A 98 -7.64 1.77 -9.84
N LEU A 99 -6.99 1.22 -10.86
CA LEU A 99 -5.75 1.73 -11.42
C LEU A 99 -6.07 2.28 -12.82
N PRO A 100 -5.64 3.51 -13.15
CA PRO A 100 -5.82 4.04 -14.50
C PRO A 100 -5.06 3.24 -15.56
N ASP A 101 -3.91 2.66 -15.19
CA ASP A 101 -3.08 1.78 -16.00
C ASP A 101 -2.18 0.90 -15.10
N PRO A 102 -1.52 -0.15 -15.62
CA PRO A 102 -0.65 -1.02 -14.82
C PRO A 102 0.55 -0.32 -14.18
N ALA A 103 1.06 0.78 -14.74
CA ALA A 103 2.19 1.51 -14.16
C ALA A 103 1.79 2.25 -12.87
N ALA A 104 0.50 2.57 -12.70
CA ALA A 104 -0.03 3.20 -11.50
C ALA A 104 0.17 2.37 -10.21
N GLU A 105 0.34 1.05 -10.30
CA GLU A 105 0.74 0.22 -9.15
C GLU A 105 2.06 0.73 -8.54
N VAL A 106 2.99 1.11 -9.40
CA VAL A 106 4.33 1.56 -9.00
C VAL A 106 4.33 3.02 -8.60
N GLN A 107 3.66 3.89 -9.37
CA GLN A 107 3.81 5.34 -9.24
C GLN A 107 2.54 6.11 -8.81
N GLY A 108 1.40 5.42 -8.76
CA GLY A 108 0.09 6.03 -8.59
C GLY A 108 -0.38 6.81 -9.82
N PRO A 109 -1.50 7.54 -9.71
CA PRO A 109 -2.40 7.57 -8.55
C PRO A 109 -3.17 6.25 -8.38
N LEU A 110 -3.66 6.00 -7.18
CA LEU A 110 -4.49 4.82 -6.86
C LEU A 110 -5.85 5.27 -6.35
N THR A 111 -6.94 4.70 -6.86
CA THR A 111 -8.30 5.05 -6.44
C THR A 111 -8.93 3.92 -5.64
N ILE A 112 -9.46 4.19 -4.45
CA ILE A 112 -10.25 3.24 -3.69
C ILE A 112 -11.60 3.05 -4.40
N ALA A 113 -11.91 1.85 -4.84
CA ALA A 113 -13.12 1.52 -5.61
C ALA A 113 -14.23 0.88 -4.77
N SER A 114 -13.93 0.37 -3.57
CA SER A 114 -14.93 -0.20 -2.67
C SER A 114 -14.67 0.11 -1.19
N GLY A 115 -15.67 -0.12 -0.35
CA GLY A 115 -15.62 0.18 1.09
C GLY A 115 -15.96 1.64 1.42
N PRO A 116 -15.84 2.04 2.69
CA PRO A 116 -16.21 3.38 3.17
C PRO A 116 -15.45 4.53 2.49
N ALA A 117 -14.24 4.27 2.02
CA ALA A 117 -13.39 5.25 1.33
C ALA A 117 -13.55 5.23 -0.21
N ALA A 118 -14.57 4.55 -0.76
CA ALA A 118 -14.80 4.51 -2.20
C ALA A 118 -14.86 5.92 -2.82
N GLY A 119 -14.12 6.13 -3.89
CA GLY A 119 -13.95 7.42 -4.55
C GLY A 119 -12.83 8.29 -3.99
N VAL A 120 -12.05 7.81 -3.02
CA VAL A 120 -10.82 8.49 -2.63
C VAL A 120 -9.69 8.08 -3.57
N GLN A 121 -9.12 9.06 -4.28
CA GLN A 121 -7.88 8.92 -5.03
C GLN A 121 -6.69 9.39 -4.21
N VAL A 122 -5.65 8.58 -4.17
CA VAL A 122 -4.40 8.83 -3.48
C VAL A 122 -3.31 9.13 -4.50
N ILE A 123 -2.65 10.26 -4.33
CA ILE A 123 -1.52 10.69 -5.17
C ILE A 123 -0.25 10.56 -4.35
N PHE A 124 0.82 10.10 -4.99
CA PHE A 124 2.08 9.79 -4.34
C PHE A 124 3.21 10.66 -4.87
N ALA A 125 4.30 10.72 -4.12
CA ALA A 125 5.57 11.26 -4.57
C ALA A 125 6.71 10.34 -4.12
N ASN A 126 7.72 10.20 -4.98
CA ASN A 126 8.96 9.53 -4.62
C ASN A 126 9.91 10.54 -3.97
N ARG A 127 10.40 10.22 -2.76
CA ARG A 127 11.46 10.94 -2.06
C ARG A 127 12.59 9.96 -1.79
N GLU A 128 13.70 10.13 -2.51
CA GLU A 128 14.92 9.33 -2.32
C GLU A 128 14.66 7.81 -2.39
N GLY A 129 13.80 7.38 -3.33
CA GLY A 129 13.45 5.97 -3.48
C GLY A 129 12.30 5.49 -2.59
N LYS A 130 11.80 6.30 -1.66
CA LYS A 130 10.60 6.00 -0.86
C LYS A 130 9.36 6.68 -1.44
N TRP A 131 8.32 5.90 -1.73
CA TRP A 131 7.00 6.41 -2.10
C TRP A 131 6.22 6.84 -0.86
N LEU A 132 5.65 8.05 -0.90
CA LEU A 132 4.88 8.66 0.19
C LEU A 132 3.58 9.25 -0.34
N LEU A 133 2.52 9.19 0.46
CA LEU A 133 1.25 9.85 0.17
C LEU A 133 1.48 11.37 0.14
N LYS A 134 1.16 11.97 -1.00
CA LYS A 134 1.27 13.41 -1.24
C LYS A 134 -0.07 14.11 -1.07
N GLU A 135 -1.14 13.50 -1.56
CA GLU A 135 -2.45 14.14 -1.61
C GLU A 135 -3.58 13.12 -1.62
N LEU A 136 -4.71 13.48 -1.00
CA LEU A 136 -5.98 12.76 -1.07
C LEU A 136 -7.02 13.62 -1.79
N LYS A 137 -7.66 13.08 -2.82
CA LYS A 137 -8.75 13.72 -3.59
C LYS A 137 -10.00 12.85 -3.57
N LYS A 138 -11.19 13.46 -3.66
CA LYS A 138 -12.42 12.75 -3.98
C LYS A 138 -12.65 12.80 -5.48
N VAL A 139 -12.84 11.65 -6.10
CA VAL A 139 -13.17 11.47 -7.51
C VAL A 139 -14.49 10.72 -7.61
N ARG A 140 -15.26 10.96 -8.67
CA ARG A 140 -16.45 10.15 -8.94
C ARG A 140 -15.99 8.77 -9.40
N VAL A 141 -16.34 7.73 -8.64
CA VAL A 141 -16.22 6.35 -9.14
C VAL A 141 -17.37 6.15 -10.12
N THR A 142 -17.06 6.07 -11.41
CA THR A 142 -18.04 5.58 -12.40
C THR A 142 -18.20 4.09 -12.18
N GLY A 143 -19.28 3.70 -11.49
CA GLY A 143 -19.63 2.30 -11.31
C GLY A 143 -19.69 1.59 -12.66
N ARG A 144 -19.04 0.42 -12.74
CA ARG A 144 -19.26 -0.57 -13.79
C ARG A 144 -20.33 -1.54 -13.35
#